data_AF-A0A2D6TUI4-F1
#
_entry.id   AF-A0A2D6TUI4-F1
#
_cell.length_a   1.000
_cell.length_b   1.000
_cell.length_c   1.000
_cell.angle_alpha   90.00
_cell.angle_beta   90.00
_cell.angle_gamma   90.00
#
_symmetry.space_group_name_H-M   'P 1'
#
loop_
_entity.id
_entity.type
_entity.pdbx_description
1 polymer ?
#
loop_
_entity_poly.entity_id
_entity_poly.type
_entity_poly.pdbx_seq_one_letter_code
_entity_poly.pdbx_strand_id
1 'polypeptide(L)'
;MIAQPAIALDNTFGVMVGVLSSFLIAVVSINLRHLGQRNENPLTTTFYFLTSGTLFCGLLVPFFWTGNLLNANLFGVMALIAAVGLAAQILKTEAFRLAEASLLSPFSYLNIFWATLIGWLFFGELPDIYVIIGCIMLIFSNLFILWREGKLMKK
;
A
#
# COMPACT_ATOMS: atom_id res chain seq x y z
N MET A 1 14.72 -6.96 -9.50
CA MET A 1 14.09 -7.34 -10.76
C MET A 1 12.74 -6.65 -10.74
N ILE A 2 12.73 -5.36 -11.07
CA ILE A 2 11.50 -4.60 -11.32
C ILE A 2 10.65 -5.45 -12.25
N ALA A 3 9.42 -5.75 -11.86
CA ALA A 3 8.49 -6.52 -12.66
C ALA A 3 8.25 -5.80 -13.99
N GLN A 4 9.13 -6.06 -14.97
CA GLN A 4 8.80 -5.87 -16.37
C GLN A 4 7.55 -6.72 -16.57
N PRO A 5 6.44 -6.14 -17.07
CA PRO A 5 5.30 -6.95 -17.42
C PRO A 5 5.83 -7.93 -18.45
N ALA A 6 5.92 -9.20 -18.05
CA ALA A 6 6.25 -10.26 -18.97
C ALA A 6 5.12 -10.26 -20.00
N ILE A 7 5.35 -9.64 -21.15
CA ILE A 7 4.55 -9.75 -22.39
C ILE A 7 4.65 -11.21 -22.93
N ALA A 8 5.00 -12.16 -22.07
CA ALA A 8 5.49 -13.49 -22.42
C ALA A 8 4.65 -14.64 -21.85
N LEU A 9 3.53 -14.37 -21.18
CA LEU A 9 2.57 -15.42 -20.83
C LEU A 9 1.15 -14.92 -21.06
N ASP A 10 0.40 -15.68 -21.86
CA ASP A 10 -1.05 -15.65 -22.02
C ASP A 10 -1.74 -15.98 -20.68
N ASN A 11 -1.52 -15.14 -19.67
CA ASN A 11 -1.90 -15.38 -18.29
C ASN A 11 -3.16 -14.56 -17.96
N THR A 12 -4.22 -14.84 -18.71
CA THR A 12 -5.57 -14.29 -18.49
C THR A 12 -5.99 -14.46 -17.02
N PHE A 13 -5.58 -15.56 -16.38
CA PHE A 13 -5.83 -15.82 -14.97
C PHE A 13 -5.18 -14.79 -14.03
N GLY A 14 -3.90 -14.44 -14.26
CA GLY A 14 -3.22 -13.41 -13.48
C GLY A 14 -3.86 -12.03 -13.59
N VAL A 15 -4.30 -11.65 -14.79
CA VAL A 15 -5.01 -10.39 -15.03
C VAL A 15 -6.36 -10.37 -14.30
N MET A 16 -7.12 -11.47 -14.36
CA MET A 16 -8.39 -11.61 -13.64
C MET A 16 -8.22 -11.47 -12.12
N VAL A 17 -7.21 -12.11 -11.54
CA VAL A 17 -6.91 -12.00 -10.10
C VAL A 17 -6.49 -10.56 -9.75
N GLY A 18 -5.70 -9.90 -10.61
CA GLY A 18 -5.32 -8.49 -10.44
C GLY A 18 -6.53 -7.56 -10.43
N VAL A 19 -7.43 -7.70 -11.41
CA VAL A 19 -8.67 -6.90 -11.49
C VAL A 19 -9.57 -7.17 -10.28
N LEU A 20 -9.74 -8.43 -9.90
CA LEU A 20 -10.50 -8.82 -8.70
C LEU A 20 -9.90 -8.18 -7.43
N SER A 21 -8.58 -8.19 -7.29
CA SER A 21 -7.89 -7.57 -6.15
C SER A 21 -8.14 -6.07 -6.06
N SER A 22 -8.11 -5.37 -7.21
CA SER A 22 -8.38 -3.92 -7.27
C SER A 22 -9.84 -3.62 -6.91
N PHE A 23 -10.77 -4.44 -7.36
CA PHE A 23 -12.18 -4.35 -6.99
C PHE A 23 -12.39 -4.54 -5.48
N LEU A 24 -11.77 -5.56 -4.89
CA LEU A 24 -11.84 -5.82 -3.44
C LEU A 24 -11.22 -4.68 -2.62
N ILE A 25 -10.08 -4.13 -3.05
CA ILE A 25 -9.45 -2.97 -2.42
C ILE A 25 -10.36 -1.74 -2.48
N ALA A 26 -11.08 -1.54 -3.59
CA ALA A 26 -12.06 -0.47 -3.72
C ALA A 26 -13.25 -0.65 -2.76
N VAL A 27 -13.77 -1.88 -2.61
CA VAL A 27 -14.83 -2.17 -1.63
C VAL A 27 -14.35 -1.88 -0.21
N VAL A 28 -13.13 -2.29 0.14
CA VAL A 28 -12.54 -2.04 1.47
C VAL A 28 -12.38 -0.54 1.72
N SER A 29 -11.89 0.23 0.74
CA SER A 29 -11.70 1.67 0.91
C SER A 29 -13.02 2.43 1.07
N ILE A 30 -14.08 2.00 0.39
CA ILE A 30 -15.44 2.55 0.56
C ILE A 30 -16.00 2.22 1.96
N ASN A 31 -15.84 0.98 2.43
CA ASN A 31 -16.30 0.57 3.76
C ASN A 31 -15.55 1.31 4.88
N LEU A 32 -14.23 1.44 4.76
CA LEU A 32 -13.40 2.22 5.70
C LEU A 32 -13.87 3.67 5.76
N ARG A 33 -14.22 4.27 4.62
CA ARG A 33 -14.79 5.63 4.57
C ARG A 33 -16.13 5.71 5.30
N HIS A 34 -17.04 4.76 5.06
CA HIS A 34 -18.36 4.76 5.69
C HIS A 34 -18.27 4.61 7.22
N LEU A 35 -17.32 3.82 7.70
CA LEU A 35 -17.02 3.66 9.14
C LEU A 35 -16.37 4.93 9.72
N GLY A 36 -15.44 5.56 8.99
CA GLY A 36 -14.82 6.82 9.37
C GLY A 36 -15.83 7.97 9.51
N GLN A 37 -16.84 8.04 8.63
CA GLN A 37 -17.92 9.04 8.71
C GLN A 37 -18.87 8.83 9.89
N ARG A 38 -18.93 7.62 10.47
CA ARG A 38 -19.71 7.31 11.67
C ARG A 38 -18.98 7.57 12.98
N ASN A 39 -17.78 8.17 12.92
CA ASN A 39 -16.95 8.52 14.07
C ASN A 39 -16.58 7.31 14.94
N GLU A 40 -16.45 6.13 14.32
CA GLU A 40 -15.96 4.94 15.00
C GLU A 40 -14.47 5.07 15.33
N ASN A 41 -14.05 4.50 16.46
CA ASN A 41 -12.67 4.56 16.91
C ASN A 41 -11.75 3.81 15.92
N PRO A 42 -10.77 4.45 15.28
CA PRO A 42 -9.92 3.83 14.26
C PRO A 42 -9.09 2.64 14.76
N LEU A 43 -8.80 2.63 16.06
CA LEU A 43 -8.16 1.48 16.69
C LEU A 43 -9.06 0.24 16.63
N THR A 44 -10.37 0.41 16.79
CA THR A 44 -11.36 -0.68 16.72
C THR A 44 -11.48 -1.21 15.29
N THR A 45 -11.61 -0.33 14.29
CA THR A 45 -11.67 -0.75 12.88
C THR A 45 -10.40 -1.46 12.43
N THR A 46 -9.24 -0.92 12.83
CA THR A 46 -7.94 -1.51 12.51
C THR A 46 -7.76 -2.85 13.23
N PHE A 47 -8.19 -2.96 14.49
CA PHE A 47 -8.16 -4.21 15.26
C PHE A 47 -8.99 -5.31 14.60
N TYR A 48 -10.22 -5.03 14.19
CA TYR A 48 -11.07 -6.01 13.49
C TYR A 48 -10.48 -6.40 12.12
N PHE A 49 -9.91 -5.44 11.39
CA PHE A 49 -9.27 -5.71 10.10
C PHE A 49 -8.03 -6.61 10.24
N LEU A 50 -7.13 -6.32 11.19
CA LEU A 50 -5.96 -7.17 11.43
C LEU A 50 -6.35 -8.53 12.01
N THR A 51 -7.33 -8.60 12.91
CA THR A 51 -7.77 -9.87 13.52
C THR A 51 -8.40 -10.80 12.48
N SER A 52 -9.29 -10.27 11.64
CA SER A 52 -9.89 -11.05 10.54
C SER A 52 -8.85 -11.48 9.52
N GLY A 53 -7.93 -10.60 9.14
CA GLY A 53 -6.81 -10.94 8.25
C GLY A 53 -5.87 -12.00 8.83
N THR A 54 -5.56 -11.91 10.13
CA THR A 54 -4.72 -12.89 10.84
C THR A 54 -5.40 -14.25 10.92
N LEU A 55 -6.71 -14.29 11.21
CA LEU A 55 -7.49 -15.53 11.21
C LEU A 55 -7.50 -16.17 9.81
N PHE A 56 -7.78 -15.38 8.78
CA PHE A 56 -7.84 -15.88 7.41
C PHE A 56 -6.47 -16.42 6.93
N CYS A 57 -5.40 -15.64 7.12
CA CYS A 57 -4.05 -16.08 6.79
C CYS A 57 -3.61 -17.27 7.66
N GLY A 58 -3.95 -17.28 8.95
CA GLY A 58 -3.65 -18.35 9.89
C GLY A 58 -4.32 -19.68 9.52
N LEU A 59 -5.54 -19.65 8.99
CA LEU A 59 -6.22 -20.85 8.48
C LEU A 59 -5.56 -21.40 7.21
N LEU A 60 -4.89 -20.57 6.41
CA LEU A 60 -4.18 -20.99 5.20
C LEU A 60 -2.78 -21.53 5.49
N VAL A 61 -2.18 -21.19 6.63
CA VAL A 61 -0.87 -21.70 7.08
C VAL A 61 -0.73 -23.22 6.89
N PRO A 62 -1.61 -24.09 7.42
CA PRO A 62 -1.42 -25.54 7.30
C PRO A 62 -1.39 -26.07 5.85
N PHE A 63 -1.97 -25.35 4.89
CA PHE A 63 -2.03 -25.79 3.50
C PHE A 63 -0.78 -25.42 2.68
N PHE A 64 -0.10 -24.34 3.04
CA PHE A 64 1.00 -23.75 2.25
C PHE A 64 2.32 -23.65 3.02
N TRP A 65 2.37 -24.10 4.28
CA TRP A 65 3.55 -23.98 5.12
C TRP A 65 4.69 -24.90 4.68
N THR A 66 5.86 -24.31 4.46
CA THR A 66 7.07 -25.01 3.97
C THR A 66 8.14 -25.24 5.05
N GLY A 67 7.85 -24.94 6.33
CA GLY A 67 8.74 -25.31 7.45
C GLY A 67 9.93 -24.39 7.74
N ASN A 68 10.20 -23.38 6.90
CA ASN A 68 11.43 -22.57 6.97
C ASN A 68 11.48 -21.50 8.08
N LEU A 69 10.55 -21.52 9.04
CA LEU A 69 10.35 -20.42 10.00
C LEU A 69 11.18 -20.52 11.28
N LEU A 70 12.05 -21.53 11.40
CA LEU A 70 12.92 -21.75 12.55
C LEU A 70 14.24 -20.94 12.56
N ASN A 71 14.47 -20.09 11.56
CA ASN A 71 15.66 -19.24 11.56
C ASN A 71 15.41 -17.96 12.38
N ALA A 72 16.15 -17.79 13.48
CA ALA A 72 16.02 -16.64 14.38
C ALA A 72 16.16 -15.28 13.67
N ASN A 73 16.97 -15.20 12.61
CA ASN A 73 17.11 -13.99 11.81
C ASN A 73 15.84 -13.67 11.01
N LEU A 74 15.15 -14.68 10.48
CA LEU A 74 13.90 -14.50 9.76
C LEU A 74 12.77 -14.04 10.70
N PHE A 75 12.75 -14.56 11.93
CA PHE A 75 11.76 -14.15 12.93
C PHE A 75 11.87 -12.66 13.27
N GLY A 76 13.10 -12.15 13.44
CA GLY A 76 13.34 -10.72 13.69
C GLY A 76 12.85 -9.82 12.54
N VAL A 77 13.12 -10.22 11.30
CA VAL A 77 12.66 -9.48 10.10
C VAL A 77 11.14 -9.52 9.99
N MET A 78 10.50 -10.67 10.26
CA MET A 78 9.03 -10.78 10.25
C MET A 78 8.37 -9.91 11.32
N ALA A 79 8.93 -9.88 12.53
CA ALA A 79 8.43 -9.02 13.60
C ALA A 79 8.53 -7.53 13.21
N LEU A 80 9.61 -7.13 12.55
CA LEU A 80 9.79 -5.76 12.06
C LEU A 80 8.79 -5.42 10.96
N ILE A 81 8.59 -6.31 9.99
CA ILE A 81 7.56 -6.13 8.94
C ILE A 81 6.16 -6.05 9.55
N ALA A 82 5.85 -6.87 10.56
CA ALA A 82 4.56 -6.84 11.24
C ALA A 82 4.35 -5.51 11.99
N ALA A 83 5.37 -5.01 12.70
CA ALA A 83 5.30 -3.73 13.40
C ALA A 83 5.11 -2.55 12.43
N VAL A 84 5.89 -2.51 11.35
CA VAL A 84 5.78 -1.47 10.31
C VAL A 84 4.43 -1.56 9.59
N GLY A 85 3.96 -2.77 9.27
CA GLY A 85 2.67 -3.01 8.64
C GLY A 85 1.51 -2.56 9.52
N LEU A 86 1.55 -2.86 10.82
CA LEU A 86 0.56 -2.41 11.80
C LEU A 86 0.53 -0.88 11.89
N ALA A 87 1.69 -0.25 12.02
CA ALA A 87 1.79 1.21 12.04
C ALA A 87 1.20 1.82 10.75
N ALA A 88 1.59 1.30 9.59
CA ALA A 88 1.09 1.75 8.30
C ALA A 88 -0.44 1.59 8.18
N GLN A 89 -1.00 0.50 8.69
CA GLN A 89 -2.45 0.28 8.66
C GLN A 89 -3.18 1.29 9.56
N ILE A 90 -2.69 1.56 10.77
CA ILE A 90 -3.27 2.57 11.66
C ILE A 90 -3.22 3.96 11.00
N LEU A 91 -2.06 4.35 10.46
CA LEU A 91 -1.90 5.64 9.77
C LEU A 91 -2.83 5.77 8.57
N LYS A 92 -3.05 4.69 7.79
CA LYS A 92 -4.00 4.68 6.68
C LYS A 92 -5.43 4.91 7.17
N THR A 93 -5.87 4.17 8.19
CA THR A 93 -7.23 4.31 8.75
C THR A 93 -7.46 5.73 9.27
N GLU A 94 -6.49 6.31 9.97
CA GLU A 94 -6.52 7.70 10.45
C GLU A 94 -6.54 8.72 9.31
N ALA A 95 -5.74 8.52 8.26
CA ALA A 95 -5.69 9.40 7.11
C ALA A 95 -7.03 9.45 6.34
N PHE A 96 -7.68 8.29 6.16
CA PHE A 96 -9.02 8.22 5.55
C PHE A 96 -10.12 8.82 6.43
N ARG A 97 -9.90 8.97 7.74
CA ARG A 97 -10.82 9.69 8.64
C ARG A 97 -10.66 11.21 8.50
N LEU A 98 -9.42 11.69 8.39
CA LEU A 98 -9.10 13.12 8.43
C LEU A 98 -9.22 13.81 7.05
N ALA A 99 -9.00 13.10 5.94
CA ALA A 99 -9.01 13.68 4.60
C ALA A 99 -9.79 12.81 3.61
N GLU A 100 -10.46 13.47 2.64
CA GLU A 100 -11.18 12.76 1.58
C GLU A 100 -10.24 11.92 0.72
N ALA A 101 -10.70 10.74 0.26
CA ALA A 101 -9.94 9.86 -0.63
C ALA A 101 -9.45 10.58 -1.91
N SER A 102 -10.17 11.62 -2.36
CA SER A 102 -9.78 12.48 -3.49
C SER A 102 -8.50 13.29 -3.20
N LEU A 103 -8.26 13.68 -1.95
CA LEU A 103 -7.05 14.36 -1.50
C LEU A 103 -5.89 13.38 -1.25
N LEU A 104 -6.19 12.11 -0.92
CA LEU A 104 -5.19 11.05 -0.74
C LEU A 104 -4.72 10.41 -2.06
N SER A 105 -5.52 10.52 -3.13
CA SER A 105 -5.22 9.94 -4.44
C SER A 105 -3.85 10.37 -4.99
N PRO A 106 -3.45 11.66 -4.93
CA PRO A 106 -2.12 12.11 -5.33
C PRO A 106 -0.97 11.50 -4.53
N PHE A 107 -1.14 11.38 -3.21
CA PHE A 107 -0.13 10.77 -2.32
C PHE A 107 0.08 9.29 -2.63
N SER A 108 -0.94 8.61 -3.16
CA SER A 108 -0.80 7.20 -3.54
C SER A 108 0.22 7.02 -4.67
N TYR A 109 0.38 8.00 -5.56
CA TYR A 109 1.41 7.96 -6.60
C TYR A 109 2.83 8.18 -6.05
N LEU A 110 2.99 8.83 -4.89
CA LEU A 110 4.30 8.93 -4.22
C LEU A 110 4.84 7.56 -3.77
N ASN A 111 3.97 6.55 -3.59
CA ASN A 111 4.45 5.20 -3.30
C ASN A 111 5.33 4.65 -4.42
N ILE A 112 5.02 4.97 -5.68
CA ILE A 112 5.83 4.53 -6.84
C ILE A 112 7.21 5.17 -6.78
N PHE A 113 7.28 6.45 -6.42
CA PHE A 113 8.54 7.17 -6.24
C PHE A 113 9.38 6.54 -5.13
N TRP A 114 8.80 6.31 -3.94
CA TRP A 114 9.52 5.69 -2.82
C TRP A 114 9.92 4.24 -3.10
N ALA A 115 9.06 3.45 -3.75
CA ALA A 115 9.38 2.08 -4.14
C ALA A 115 10.57 2.04 -5.10
N THR A 116 10.62 2.96 -6.07
CA THR A 116 11.75 3.09 -6.99
C THR A 116 13.02 3.52 -6.27
N LEU A 117 12.93 4.52 -5.39
CA LEU A 117 14.07 5.05 -4.64
C LEU A 117 14.68 3.98 -3.70
N ILE A 118 13.84 3.27 -2.95
CA ILE A 118 14.26 2.18 -2.06
C ILE A 118 14.84 1.03 -2.89
N GLY A 119 14.21 0.70 -4.03
CA GLY A 119 14.71 -0.29 -4.98
C GLY A 119 16.15 0.02 -5.43
N TRP A 120 16.39 1.27 -5.82
CA TRP A 120 17.71 1.73 -6.22
C TRP A 120 18.73 1.71 -5.06
N LEU A 121 18.35 2.20 -3.87
CA LEU A 121 19.24 2.29 -2.71
C LEU A 121 19.65 0.92 -2.14
N PHE A 122 18.71 -0.03 -2.05
CA PHE A 122 18.97 -1.32 -1.41
C PHE A 122 19.39 -2.42 -2.39
N PHE A 123 18.93 -2.37 -3.64
CA PHE A 123 19.20 -3.42 -4.63
C PHE A 123 20.15 -2.96 -5.75
N GLY A 124 20.53 -1.67 -5.80
CA GLY A 124 21.45 -1.14 -6.81
C GLY A 124 20.88 -1.14 -8.24
N GLU A 125 19.57 -1.35 -8.39
CA GLU A 125 18.91 -1.40 -9.69
C GLU A 125 18.79 0.02 -10.26
N LEU A 126 19.63 0.33 -11.26
CA LEU A 126 19.60 1.61 -11.96
C LEU A 126 18.22 1.81 -12.61
N PRO A 127 17.47 2.86 -12.23
CA PRO A 127 16.18 3.14 -12.83
C PRO A 127 16.35 3.53 -14.30
N ASP A 128 15.48 2.99 -15.15
CA ASP A 128 15.42 3.32 -16.56
C ASP A 128 15.09 4.81 -16.76
N ILE A 129 15.48 5.38 -17.89
CA ILE A 129 15.26 6.80 -18.24
C ILE A 129 13.77 7.16 -18.15
N TYR A 130 12.88 6.22 -18.52
CA TYR A 130 11.43 6.40 -18.43
C TYR A 130 10.93 6.51 -16.99
N VAL A 131 11.55 5.79 -16.06
CA VAL A 131 11.22 5.84 -14.62
C VAL A 131 11.65 7.18 -14.03
N ILE A 132 12.81 7.70 -14.46
CA ILE A 132 13.30 9.03 -14.04
C ILE A 132 12.34 10.12 -14.51
N ILE A 133 11.92 10.10 -15.77
CA ILE A 133 10.94 11.05 -16.32
C ILE A 133 9.62 10.98 -15.55
N GLY A 134 9.12 9.77 -15.27
CA GLY A 134 7.92 9.56 -14.47
C GLY A 134 8.05 10.15 -13.06
N CYS A 135 9.19 9.93 -12.39
CA CYS A 135 9.45 10.49 -11.06
C CYS A 135 9.46 12.02 -11.07
N ILE A 136 10.04 12.65 -12.08
CA ILE A 136 10.05 14.11 -12.23
C ILE A 136 8.60 14.64 -12.35
N MET A 137 7.78 14.02 -13.20
CA MET A 137 6.36 14.41 -13.35
C MET A 137 5.58 14.26 -12.02
N LEU A 138 5.84 13.20 -11.26
CA LEU A 138 5.23 12.98 -9.95
C LEU A 138 5.61 14.08 -8.95
N ILE A 139 6.89 14.48 -8.89
CA ILE A 139 7.35 15.56 -8.00
C ILE A 139 6.64 16.87 -8.33
N PHE A 140 6.54 17.22 -9.63
CA PHE A 140 5.85 18.43 -10.05
C PHE A 140 4.35 18.42 -9.71
N SER A 141 3.68 17.29 -9.92
CA SER A 141 2.25 17.15 -9.61
C SER A 141 1.99 17.31 -8.11
N ASN A 142 2.83 16.72 -7.26
CA ASN A 142 2.72 16.86 -5.81
C ASN A 142 2.97 18.30 -5.35
N LEU A 143 3.99 18.97 -5.91
CA LEU A 143 4.29 20.37 -5.59
C LEU A 143 3.11 21.29 -5.98
N PHE A 144 2.49 21.03 -7.12
CA PHE A 144 1.31 21.77 -7.57
C PHE A 144 0.12 21.62 -6.63
N ILE A 145 -0.13 20.41 -6.11
CA ILE A 145 -1.23 20.14 -5.17
C ILE A 145 -0.99 20.84 -3.84
N LEU A 146 0.23 20.72 -3.29
CA LEU A 146 0.64 21.43 -2.07
C LEU A 146 0.44 22.95 -2.19
N TRP A 147 0.84 23.51 -3.34
CA TRP A 147 0.63 24.93 -3.63
C TRP A 147 -0.87 25.30 -3.72
N ARG A 148 -1.67 24.45 -4.38
CA ARG A 148 -3.12 24.67 -4.52
C ARG A 148 -3.84 24.62 -3.17
N GLU A 149 -3.55 23.63 -2.33
CA GLU A 149 -4.16 23.47 -1.00
C GLU A 149 -3.71 24.58 -0.03
N GLY A 150 -2.42 24.94 -0.03
CA GLY A 150 -1.92 26.06 0.77
C GLY A 150 -2.59 27.40 0.44
N LYS A 151 -3.07 27.56 -0.81
CA LYS A 151 -3.82 28.74 -1.24
C LYS A 151 -5.30 28.70 -0.84
N LEU A 152 -5.90 27.52 -0.72
CA LEU A 152 -7.29 27.31 -0.30
C LEU A 152 -7.47 27.46 1.21
N MET A 153 -6.50 27.00 2.03
CA MET A 153 -6.55 27.14 3.50
C MET A 153 -6.32 28.57 4.01
N LYS A 154 -5.84 29.48 3.15
CA LYS A 154 -5.55 30.87 3.52
C LYS A 154 -6.72 31.84 3.29
N LYS A 155 -7.92 31.32 3.00
CA LYS A 155 -9.13 32.09 2.71
C LYS A 155 -10.24 31.68 3.69
#